data_AF-A0A9W8D5C9-F1
#
_entry.id   AF-A0A9W8D5C9-F1
#
_cell.length_a   1.000
_cell.length_b   1.000
_cell.length_c   1.000
_cell.angle_alpha   90.00
_cell.angle_beta   90.00
_cell.angle_gamma   90.00
#
_symmetry.space_group_name_H-M   'P 1'
#
loop_
_entity.id
_entity.type
_entity.pdbx_description
1 polymer ?
#
loop_
_entity_poly.entity_id
_entity_poly.type
_entity_poly.pdbx_seq_one_letter_code
_entity_poly.pdbx_strand_id
1 'polypeptide(L)'
;MFDPRNASEPLPGTRQTSQRAEIAAIVLALLIIINDVRLGQQTVFRICSDSMYAISSFTKWHIVWALNGWRHANGSPVEDQDLIEKGVMLARALPARLVYTHVPAHYGIEGNEQADQLAIQGAKDNN
;
A
#
# COMPACT_ATOMS: atom_id res chain seq x y z
N MET A 1 -8.14 5.57 20.90
CA MET A 1 -8.52 4.14 21.00
C MET A 1 -7.62 3.39 20.03
N PHE A 2 -6.65 2.62 20.54
CA PHE A 2 -5.63 1.95 19.73
C PHE A 2 -6.24 0.70 19.06
N ASP A 3 -6.20 0.64 17.73
CA ASP A 3 -6.59 -0.55 16.97
C ASP A 3 -5.38 -1.51 16.88
N PRO A 4 -5.49 -2.76 17.35
CA PRO A 4 -4.39 -3.73 17.35
C PRO A 4 -3.96 -4.18 15.95
N ARG A 5 -4.63 -3.72 14.88
CA ARG A 5 -4.29 -4.01 13.49
C ARG A 5 -3.27 -3.03 12.90
N ASN A 6 -2.79 -2.05 13.66
CA ASN A 6 -1.78 -1.11 13.19
C ASN A 6 -0.37 -1.72 13.30
N ALA A 7 0.21 -2.11 12.16
CA ALA A 7 1.61 -2.53 12.06
C ALA A 7 2.43 -1.42 11.37
N SER A 8 3.69 -1.25 11.79
CA SER A 8 4.68 -0.39 11.14
C SER A 8 5.98 -1.19 11.03
N GLU A 9 6.25 -1.74 9.85
CA GLU A 9 7.50 -2.45 9.57
C GLU A 9 8.39 -1.61 8.63
N PRO A 10 9.70 -1.58 8.87
CA PRO A 10 10.63 -0.85 8.01
C PRO A 10 10.72 -1.50 6.63
N LEU A 11 10.76 -0.64 5.61
CA LEU A 11 10.90 -1.07 4.23
C LEU A 11 12.33 -1.51 3.92
N PRO A 12 12.56 -2.68 3.32
CA PRO A 12 13.84 -2.99 2.73
C PRO A 12 14.11 -2.10 1.49
N GLY A 13 15.27 -1.44 1.47
CA GLY A 13 15.78 -0.68 0.32
C GLY A 13 16.46 0.65 0.70
N THR A 14 17.43 1.09 -0.09
CA THR A 14 18.23 2.31 0.14
C THR A 14 17.52 3.61 -0.27
N ARG A 15 16.35 3.54 -0.90
CA ARG A 15 15.60 4.68 -1.42
C ARG A 15 14.35 4.94 -0.59
N GLN A 16 14.49 5.70 0.49
CA GLN A 16 13.36 6.14 1.32
C GLN A 16 12.72 7.39 0.69
N THR A 17 11.74 7.19 -0.19
CA THR A 17 10.89 8.27 -0.73
C THR A 17 9.50 8.18 -0.13
N SER A 18 8.79 9.31 -0.06
CA SER A 18 7.37 9.33 0.34
C SER A 18 6.54 8.36 -0.50
N GLN A 19 6.81 8.26 -1.81
CA GLN A 19 6.11 7.33 -2.71
C GLN A 19 6.33 5.84 -2.34
N ARG A 20 7.57 5.46 -2.00
CA ARG A 20 7.87 4.08 -1.59
C ARG A 20 7.21 3.75 -0.25
N ALA A 21 7.17 4.72 0.68
CA ALA A 21 6.48 4.59 1.96
C ALA A 21 4.97 4.37 1.78
N GLU A 22 4.34 5.08 0.85
CA GLU A 22 2.91 4.93 0.55
C GLU A 22 2.58 3.53 0.00
N ILE A 23 3.39 3.02 -0.92
CA ILE A 23 3.20 1.67 -1.47
C ILE A 23 3.40 0.61 -0.39
N ALA A 24 4.40 0.81 0.47
CA ALA A 24 4.64 -0.07 1.60
C ALA A 24 3.49 -0.14 2.58
N ALA A 25 2.88 1.00 2.89
CA ALA A 25 1.72 1.08 3.77
C ALA A 25 0.58 0.22 3.21
N ILE A 26 0.36 0.24 1.88
CA ILE A 26 -0.61 -0.65 1.23
C ILE A 26 -0.21 -2.12 1.37
N VAL A 27 1.06 -2.48 1.14
CA VAL A 27 1.55 -3.86 1.29
C VAL A 27 1.34 -4.36 2.73
N LEU A 28 1.64 -3.52 3.71
CA LEU A 28 1.49 -3.86 5.12
C LEU A 28 0.01 -4.04 5.49
N ALA A 29 -0.87 -3.16 4.99
CA ALA A 29 -2.32 -3.32 5.15
C ALA A 29 -2.81 -4.67 4.60
N LEU A 30 -2.28 -5.11 3.46
CA LEU A 30 -2.62 -6.43 2.90
C LEU A 30 -2.14 -7.58 3.79
N LEU A 31 -0.92 -7.49 4.36
CA LEU A 31 -0.40 -8.48 5.30
C LEU A 31 -1.24 -8.58 6.58
N ILE A 32 -1.74 -7.44 7.07
CA ILE A 32 -2.67 -7.40 8.20
C ILE A 32 -3.99 -8.09 7.83
N ILE A 33 -4.55 -7.78 6.66
CA ILE A 33 -5.82 -8.36 6.18
C ILE A 33 -5.73 -9.88 6.04
N ILE A 34 -4.58 -10.42 5.60
CA ILE A 34 -4.35 -11.88 5.49
C ILE A 34 -4.58 -12.60 6.82
N ASN A 35 -4.32 -11.93 7.95
CA ASN A 35 -4.47 -12.49 9.29
C ASN A 35 -5.78 -12.06 9.98
N ASP A 36 -6.67 -11.32 9.30
CA ASP A 36 -7.91 -10.82 9.89
C ASP A 36 -8.95 -11.93 10.01
N VAL A 37 -9.53 -12.09 11.20
CA VAL A 37 -10.54 -13.13 11.49
C VAL A 37 -11.82 -12.99 10.66
N ARG A 38 -12.08 -11.83 10.06
CA ARG A 38 -13.24 -11.58 9.19
C ARG A 38 -12.99 -11.98 7.74
N LEU A 39 -11.80 -12.46 7.40
CA LEU A 39 -11.44 -12.82 6.03
C LEU A 39 -12.38 -13.90 5.48
N GLY A 40 -12.93 -13.66 4.29
CA GLY A 40 -13.89 -14.56 3.64
C GLY A 40 -14.47 -13.95 2.36
N GLN A 41 -15.00 -14.80 1.47
CA GLN A 41 -15.37 -14.41 0.09
C GLN A 41 -16.42 -13.29 0.02
N GLN A 42 -17.22 -13.12 1.08
CA GLN A 42 -18.24 -12.07 1.19
C GLN A 42 -17.73 -10.80 1.88
N THR A 43 -16.48 -10.81 2.36
CA THR A 43 -15.88 -9.70 3.10
C THR A 43 -15.30 -8.68 2.13
N VAL A 44 -15.53 -7.41 2.43
CA VAL A 44 -15.00 -6.28 1.66
C VAL A 44 -14.06 -5.47 2.56
N PHE A 45 -12.81 -5.33 2.16
CA PHE A 45 -11.87 -4.42 2.81
C PHE A 45 -11.66 -3.19 1.95
N ARG A 46 -11.67 -2.01 2.57
CA ARG A 46 -11.34 -0.74 1.92
C ARG A 46 -9.94 -0.30 2.34
N ILE A 47 -9.09 -0.05 1.36
CA ILE A 47 -7.75 0.49 1.53
C ILE A 47 -7.77 1.93 1.03
N CYS A 48 -7.42 2.88 1.90
CA CYS A 48 -7.34 4.30 1.57
C CYS A 48 -5.88 4.75 1.59
N SER A 49 -5.50 5.59 0.65
CA SER A 49 -4.21 6.31 0.63
C SER A 49 -4.41 7.64 -0.07
N ASP A 50 -3.64 8.65 0.34
CA ASP A 50 -3.63 9.96 -0.30
C ASP A 50 -2.69 10.03 -1.52
N SER A 51 -1.94 8.96 -1.77
CA SER A 51 -1.13 8.78 -2.95
C SER A 51 -1.95 8.21 -4.10
N MET A 52 -2.29 9.09 -5.04
CA MET A 52 -2.90 8.67 -6.31
C MET A 52 -1.98 7.71 -7.06
N TYR A 53 -0.65 7.86 -6.91
CA TYR A 53 0.32 6.93 -7.48
C TYR A 53 0.17 5.52 -6.90
N ALA A 54 0.11 5.40 -5.57
CA ALA A 54 -0.05 4.12 -4.90
C ALA A 54 -1.39 3.47 -5.30
N ILE A 55 -2.51 4.18 -5.17
CA ILE A 55 -3.83 3.66 -5.55
C ILE A 55 -3.88 3.22 -7.02
N SER A 56 -3.32 4.02 -7.95
CA SER A 56 -3.35 3.69 -9.38
C SER A 56 -2.45 2.51 -9.72
N SER A 57 -1.31 2.37 -9.03
CA SER A 57 -0.41 1.22 -9.15
C SER A 57 -1.13 -0.09 -8.82
N PHE A 58 -1.87 -0.14 -7.71
CA PHE A 58 -2.59 -1.35 -7.28
C PHE A 58 -3.91 -1.62 -8.03
N THR A 59 -4.46 -0.63 -8.75
CA THR A 59 -5.77 -0.79 -9.42
C THR A 59 -5.69 -0.96 -10.93
N LYS A 60 -4.90 -0.12 -11.63
CA LYS A 60 -4.91 -0.03 -13.09
C LYS A 60 -3.54 -0.27 -13.70
N TRP A 61 -2.51 0.38 -13.17
CA TRP A 61 -1.23 0.47 -13.85
C TRP A 61 -0.42 -0.83 -13.79
N HIS A 62 -0.49 -1.59 -12.69
CA HIS A 62 0.20 -2.88 -12.60
C HIS A 62 -0.16 -3.85 -13.74
N ILE A 63 -1.38 -3.78 -14.29
CA ILE A 63 -1.79 -4.63 -15.42
C ILE A 63 -0.99 -4.27 -16.67
N VAL A 64 -0.94 -2.97 -16.99
CA VAL A 64 -0.22 -2.46 -18.16
C VAL A 64 1.29 -2.64 -18.00
N TRP A 65 1.82 -2.37 -16.80
CA TRP A 65 3.24 -2.54 -16.50
C TRP A 65 3.66 -4.00 -16.58
N ALA A 66 2.89 -4.94 -16.02
CA ALA A 66 3.20 -6.36 -16.12
C ALA A 66 3.23 -6.83 -17.58
N LEU A 67 2.34 -6.33 -18.43
CA LEU A 67 2.33 -6.63 -19.87
C LEU A 67 3.54 -6.03 -20.62
N ASN A 68 4.01 -4.86 -20.16
CA ASN A 68 5.12 -4.13 -20.79
C ASN A 68 6.47 -4.39 -20.11
N GLY A 69 6.62 -5.49 -19.35
CA GLY A 69 7.88 -5.86 -18.69
C GLY A 69 8.34 -4.85 -17.64
N TRP A 70 7.40 -4.24 -16.92
CA TRP A 70 7.59 -3.25 -15.87
C TRP A 70 8.36 -2.00 -16.31
N ARG A 71 7.96 -1.47 -17.46
CA ARG A 71 8.48 -0.21 -18.01
C ARG A 71 7.38 0.79 -18.29
N HIS A 72 7.71 2.06 -18.11
CA HIS A 72 6.92 3.20 -18.54
C HIS A 72 6.96 3.35 -20.06
N ALA A 73 6.04 4.14 -20.62
CA ALA A 73 5.94 4.37 -22.06
C ALA A 73 7.20 5.05 -22.66
N ASN A 74 7.95 5.79 -21.84
CA ASN A 74 9.24 6.39 -22.21
C ASN A 74 10.42 5.40 -22.13
N GLY A 75 10.18 4.13 -21.79
CA GLY A 75 11.18 3.08 -21.66
C GLY A 75 11.88 2.99 -20.30
N SER A 76 11.63 3.93 -19.38
CA SER A 76 12.22 3.89 -18.04
C SER A 76 11.60 2.76 -17.21
N PRO A 77 12.37 2.13 -16.30
CA PRO A 77 11.82 1.12 -15.39
C PRO A 77 10.78 1.75 -14.46
N VAL A 78 9.76 0.98 -14.09
CA VAL A 78 8.77 1.39 -13.10
C VAL A 78 9.42 1.45 -11.72
N GLU A 79 9.24 2.57 -11.03
CA GLU A 79 9.70 2.75 -9.67
C GLU A 79 8.92 1.86 -8.70
N ASP A 80 9.61 1.33 -7.69
CA ASP A 80 9.03 0.53 -6.61
C ASP A 80 8.28 -0.74 -7.09
N GLN A 81 8.65 -1.22 -8.28
CA GLN A 81 8.12 -2.46 -8.88
C GLN A 81 8.11 -3.61 -7.86
N ASP A 82 9.18 -3.77 -7.09
CA ASP A 82 9.35 -4.86 -6.13
C ASP A 82 8.22 -4.92 -5.08
N LEU A 83 7.79 -3.75 -4.59
CA LEU A 83 6.71 -3.65 -3.62
C LEU A 83 5.33 -3.76 -4.28
N ILE A 84 5.16 -3.14 -5.45
CA ILE A 84 3.90 -3.17 -6.19
C ILE A 84 3.58 -4.61 -6.62
N GLU A 85 4.55 -5.32 -7.17
CA GLU A 85 4.39 -6.72 -7.61
C GLU A 85 4.04 -7.62 -6.43
N LYS A 86 4.80 -7.55 -5.33
CA LYS A 86 4.51 -8.29 -4.09
C LYS A 86 3.10 -7.99 -3.58
N GLY A 87 2.74 -6.71 -3.49
CA GLY A 87 1.44 -6.28 -3.00
C GLY A 87 0.28 -6.74 -3.88
N VAL A 88 0.42 -6.67 -5.20
CA VAL A 88 -0.60 -7.19 -6.15
C VAL A 88 -0.76 -8.71 -6.02
N MET A 89 0.33 -9.45 -5.82
CA MET A 89 0.26 -10.89 -5.59
C MET A 89 -0.51 -11.22 -4.29
N LEU A 90 -0.21 -10.52 -3.20
CA LEU A 90 -0.93 -10.67 -1.92
C LEU A 90 -2.42 -10.33 -2.09
N ALA A 91 -2.73 -9.22 -2.76
CA ALA A 91 -4.09 -8.79 -3.02
C ALA A 91 -4.91 -9.82 -3.81
N ARG A 92 -4.30 -10.48 -4.81
CA ARG A 92 -4.96 -11.52 -5.61
C ARG A 92 -5.16 -12.84 -4.86
N ALA A 93 -4.29 -13.15 -3.90
CA ALA A 93 -4.39 -14.36 -3.09
C ALA A 93 -5.45 -14.26 -1.97
N LEU A 94 -5.87 -13.04 -1.62
CA LEU A 94 -6.86 -12.82 -0.58
C LEU A 94 -8.26 -13.29 -1.02
N PRO A 95 -8.93 -14.15 -0.23
CA PRO A 95 -10.31 -14.56 -0.49
C PRO A 95 -11.28 -13.48 0.00
N ALA A 96 -11.11 -12.23 -0.43
CA ALA A 96 -11.94 -11.08 -0.09
C ALA A 96 -11.94 -10.05 -1.22
N ARG A 97 -12.96 -9.17 -1.23
CA ARG A 97 -13.01 -8.06 -2.17
C ARG A 97 -12.23 -6.87 -1.61
N LEU A 98 -11.25 -6.39 -2.36
CA LEU A 98 -10.49 -5.19 -2.02
C LEU A 98 -11.04 -3.98 -2.79
N VAL A 99 -11.23 -2.88 -2.08
CA VAL A 99 -11.64 -1.59 -2.64
C VAL A 99 -10.58 -0.56 -2.31
N TYR A 100 -9.86 -0.08 -3.32
CA TYR A 100 -8.87 0.97 -3.18
C TYR A 100 -9.53 2.33 -3.39
N THR A 101 -9.33 3.26 -2.47
CA THR A 101 -9.88 4.63 -2.53
C THR A 101 -8.78 5.65 -2.36
N HIS A 102 -8.66 6.56 -3.31
CA HIS A 102 -7.83 7.74 -3.15
C HIS A 102 -8.55 8.75 -2.26
N VAL A 103 -7.88 9.25 -1.22
CA VAL A 103 -8.40 10.29 -0.32
C VAL A 103 -7.55 11.55 -0.45
N PRO A 104 -8.10 12.77 -0.38
CA PRO A 104 -7.28 13.98 -0.38
C PRO A 104 -6.42 14.03 0.90
N ALA A 105 -5.15 14.39 0.75
CA ALA A 105 -4.26 14.65 1.88
C ALA A 105 -4.86 15.75 2.80
N HIS A 106 -4.69 15.60 4.11
CA HIS A 106 -5.10 16.57 5.15
C HIS A 106 -6.61 16.86 5.29
N TYR A 107 -7.50 16.08 4.66
CA TYR A 107 -8.92 16.13 5.03
C TYR A 107 -9.11 15.21 6.23
N GLY A 108 -9.51 15.77 7.39
CA GLY A 108 -9.60 15.16 8.72
C GLY A 108 -10.40 13.85 8.82
N ILE A 109 -9.89 12.80 8.19
CA ILE A 109 -10.29 11.41 8.31
C ILE A 109 -9.36 10.85 9.40
N GLU A 110 -9.91 10.46 10.54
CA GLU A 110 -9.17 9.92 11.70
C GLU A 110 -8.18 8.79 11.34
N GLY A 111 -8.38 8.10 10.22
CA GLY A 111 -7.46 7.08 9.70
C GLY A 111 -6.16 7.62 9.09
N ASN A 112 -6.13 8.86 8.57
CA ASN A 112 -4.94 9.44 7.95
C ASN A 112 -3.93 9.94 8.99
N GLU A 113 -4.41 10.52 10.10
CA GLU A 113 -3.55 10.96 11.22
C GLU A 113 -2.83 9.79 11.89
N GLN A 114 -3.45 8.60 11.95
CA GLN A 114 -2.81 7.40 12.46
C GLN A 114 -1.76 6.83 11.50
N ALA A 115 -2.02 6.89 10.19
CA ALA A 115 -1.03 6.49 9.17
C ALA A 115 0.18 7.44 9.17
N ASP A 116 -0.04 8.76 9.26
CA ASP A 116 1.01 9.78 9.37
C ASP A 116 1.86 9.58 10.63
N GLN A 117 1.24 9.31 11.79
CA GLN A 117 1.99 9.05 13.03
C GLN A 117 2.83 7.77 12.95
N LEU A 118 2.35 6.72 12.27
CA LEU A 118 3.12 5.49 12.07
C LEU A 118 4.26 5.66 11.05
N ALA A 119 4.05 6.44 9.99
CA ALA A 119 5.08 6.77 9.02
C ALA A 119 6.21 7.60 9.66
N ILE A 120 5.87 8.52 10.56
CA ILE A 120 6.84 9.30 11.35
C ILE A 120 7.62 8.41 12.33
N GLN A 121 6.97 7.40 12.93
CA GLN A 121 7.65 6.50 13.87
C GLN A 121 8.65 5.57 13.15
N GLY A 122 8.30 5.03 11.98
CA GLY A 122 9.21 4.19 11.18
C GLY A 122 10.39 4.94 10.57
N ALA A 123 10.28 6.25 10.35
CA ALA A 123 11.38 7.11 9.90
C ALA A 123 12.38 7.48 11.01
N LYS A 124 11.97 7.37 12.29
CA LYS A 124 12.81 7.75 13.45
C LYS A 124 13.70 6.63 14.00
N ASP A 125 13.50 5.38 13.60
CA ASP A 125 14.36 4.25 14.00
C ASP A 125 15.67 4.15 13.17
N ASN A 126 16.16 5.28 12.66
CA ASN A 126 17.40 5.41 11.87
C ASN A 126 18.43 6.32 12.58
N ASN A 127 18.58 6.22 13.90
CA ASN A 127 19.79 6.72 14.60
C ASN A 127 20.09 6.00 15.92
#